data_AF-A0A7C2SN29-F1
#
_entry.id   AF-A0A7C2SN29-F1
#
_cell.length_a   1.000
_cell.length_b   1.000
_cell.length_c   1.000
_cell.angle_alpha   90.00
_cell.angle_beta   90.00
_cell.angle_gamma   90.00
#
_symmetry.space_group_name_H-M   'P 1'
#
loop_
_entity.id
_entity.type
_entity.pdbx_description
1 polymer ?
#
loop_
_entity_poly.entity_id
_entity_poly.type
_entity_poly.pdbx_seq_one_letter_code
_entity_poly.pdbx_strand_id
1 'polypeptide(L)'
;MSRVALLAGLAALVAVMWGLSFASRRLEAVAAGVAPLEPRRFDRLTAVAAGTGGTFENHLRLGPTVAVGLGDTVVLVDAGRATAQALRRAKVPVTQPRVVLLTSLLPENVVGVDDWWAGAALEEAPPEPLRVVGPPGTRALVEGLRAAHAAGVAASSASFGRGAPALEGVEVEGGHALDVGTLSARAFAQRGGPLPALAWRLEGGGRAATVSSAGWDPEALVEAARGADLWLHEALYGASLEAARGAGLSEAAAREAALHTRLEEVGALATRAGARRLALLRLRPPPVYDVQYRRVLGRSYRGAVDIAADGDELTP
;
A
#
# COMPACT_ATOMS: atom_id res chain seq x y z
N MET A 1 44.22 20.47 40.70
CA MET A 1 42.76 20.14 40.75
C MET A 1 42.59 18.86 41.58
N SER A 2 41.57 18.78 42.44
CA SER A 2 41.29 17.55 43.19
C SER A 2 40.70 16.48 42.26
N ARG A 3 40.92 15.19 42.59
CA ARG A 3 40.32 14.06 41.84
C ARG A 3 38.79 14.18 41.75
N VAL A 4 38.16 14.74 42.79
CA VAL A 4 36.72 15.02 42.84
C VAL A 4 36.29 16.05 41.78
N ALA A 5 37.04 17.14 41.62
CA ALA A 5 36.74 18.15 40.60
C ALA A 5 36.88 17.60 39.18
N LEU A 6 37.87 16.74 38.94
CA LEU A 6 38.04 16.05 37.65
C LEU A 6 36.87 15.11 37.35
N LEU A 7 36.45 14.29 38.32
CA LEU A 7 35.33 13.37 38.17
C LEU A 7 34.00 14.11 37.97
N ALA A 8 33.77 15.20 38.70
CA ALA A 8 32.59 16.05 38.53
C ALA A 8 32.56 16.70 37.14
N GLY A 9 33.71 17.18 36.64
CA GLY A 9 33.85 17.72 35.29
C GLY A 9 33.57 16.67 34.22
N LEU A 10 34.08 15.45 34.38
CA LEU A 10 33.82 14.33 33.47
C LEU A 10 32.33 13.93 33.47
N ALA A 11 31.72 13.84 34.64
CA ALA A 11 30.28 13.52 34.76
C ALA A 11 29.41 14.61 34.11
N ALA A 12 29.73 15.88 34.30
CA ALA A 12 29.04 16.99 33.64
C ALA A 12 29.20 16.94 32.11
N LEU A 13 30.40 16.63 31.62
CA LEU A 13 30.65 16.46 30.19
C LEU A 13 29.82 15.32 29.60
N VAL A 14 29.78 14.15 30.26
CA VAL A 14 28.96 13.01 29.83
C VAL A 14 27.47 13.36 29.81
N ALA A 15 26.97 14.05 30.84
CA ALA A 15 25.58 14.49 30.90
C ALA A 15 25.23 15.45 29.76
N VAL A 16 26.11 16.41 29.45
CA VAL A 16 25.94 17.33 28.31
C VAL A 16 25.95 16.58 26.99
N MET A 17 26.90 15.65 26.78
CA MET A 17 26.97 14.84 25.57
C MET A 17 25.72 13.98 25.37
N TRP A 18 25.20 13.37 26.45
CA TRP A 18 23.94 12.63 26.40
C TRP A 18 22.76 13.55 26.06
N GLY A 19 22.66 14.72 26.71
CA GLY A 19 21.62 15.70 26.41
C GLY A 19 21.63 16.14 24.94
N LEU A 20 22.81 16.43 24.41
CA LEU A 20 22.99 16.76 22.98
C LEU A 20 22.62 15.60 22.06
N SER A 21 22.97 14.35 22.41
CA SER A 21 22.60 13.17 21.62
C SER A 21 21.08 12.96 21.59
N PHE A 22 20.38 13.13 22.72
CA PHE A 22 18.92 13.07 22.75
C PHE A 22 18.27 14.20 21.93
N ALA A 23 18.79 15.43 22.04
CA ALA A 23 18.31 16.55 21.26
C ALA A 23 18.52 16.34 19.75
N SER A 24 19.70 15.85 19.34
CA SER A 24 20.02 15.51 17.96
C SER A 24 19.11 14.41 17.42
N ARG A 25 18.92 13.30 18.14
CA ARG A 25 18.00 12.22 17.73
C ARG A 25 16.56 12.71 17.61
N ARG A 26 16.11 13.58 18.51
CA ARG A 26 14.77 14.17 18.44
C ARG A 26 14.64 15.10 17.23
N LEU A 27 15.66 15.90 16.94
CA LEU A 27 15.69 16.75 15.75
C LEU A 27 15.66 15.90 14.48
N GLU A 28 16.45 14.83 14.40
CA GLU A 28 16.44 13.89 13.29
C GLU A 28 15.07 13.22 13.11
N ALA A 29 14.43 12.78 14.21
CA ALA A 29 13.11 12.15 14.15
C ALA A 29 12.03 13.12 13.66
N VAL A 30 12.05 14.38 14.11
CA VAL A 30 11.12 15.41 13.63
C VAL A 30 11.42 15.76 12.17
N ALA A 31 12.70 15.96 11.83
CA ALA A 31 13.13 16.30 10.48
C ALA A 31 12.78 15.19 9.49
N ALA A 32 12.98 13.92 9.82
CA ALA A 32 12.60 12.78 8.98
C ALA A 32 11.10 12.76 8.63
N GLY A 33 10.26 13.34 9.49
CA GLY A 33 8.83 13.45 9.28
C GLY A 33 8.38 14.63 8.41
N VAL A 34 9.24 15.65 8.19
CA VAL A 34 8.86 16.89 7.49
C VAL A 34 9.80 17.31 6.35
N ALA A 35 11.06 16.91 6.37
CA ALA A 35 12.06 17.27 5.38
C ALA A 35 11.66 16.82 3.97
N PRO A 36 12.02 17.58 2.92
CA PRO A 36 11.84 17.14 1.54
C PRO A 36 12.44 15.76 1.32
N LEU A 37 11.73 14.92 0.58
CA LEU A 37 12.22 13.62 0.16
C LEU A 37 12.81 13.75 -1.24
N GLU A 38 14.01 13.21 -1.43
CA GLU A 38 14.56 13.00 -2.77
C GLU A 38 13.83 11.84 -3.47
N PRO A 39 13.72 11.86 -4.81
CA PRO A 39 13.21 10.73 -5.58
C PRO A 39 13.91 9.42 -5.18
N ARG A 40 13.10 8.43 -4.82
CA ARG A 40 13.61 7.15 -4.32
C ARG A 40 13.88 6.21 -5.48
N ARG A 41 15.14 5.78 -5.62
CA ARG A 41 15.56 4.80 -6.63
C ARG A 41 15.55 3.37 -6.07
N PHE A 42 15.07 2.42 -6.88
CA PHE A 42 14.99 1.00 -6.56
C PHE A 42 15.89 0.18 -7.50
N ASP A 43 16.96 -0.42 -6.99
CA ASP A 43 17.92 -1.19 -7.81
C ASP A 43 17.34 -2.49 -8.39
N ARG A 44 16.24 -2.97 -7.82
CA ARG A 44 15.52 -4.19 -8.22
C ARG A 44 14.03 -4.00 -8.01
N LEU A 45 13.20 -4.83 -8.65
CA LEU A 45 11.76 -4.81 -8.43
C LEU A 45 11.48 -4.95 -6.93
N THR A 46 10.76 -3.99 -6.37
CA THR A 46 10.48 -3.95 -4.92
C THR A 46 9.05 -3.48 -4.71
N ALA A 47 8.29 -4.20 -3.89
CA ALA A 47 7.02 -3.73 -3.39
C ALA A 47 7.21 -3.20 -1.97
N VAL A 48 6.82 -1.96 -1.71
CA VAL A 48 6.74 -1.41 -0.37
C VAL A 48 5.29 -1.46 0.06
N ALA A 49 5.01 -2.15 1.16
CA ALA A 49 3.69 -2.15 1.79
C ALA A 49 3.48 -0.80 2.50
N ALA A 50 3.33 0.29 1.74
CA ALA A 50 3.31 1.66 2.25
C ALA A 50 2.19 1.90 3.27
N GLY A 51 1.06 1.21 3.10
CA GLY A 51 -0.01 1.12 4.09
C GLY A 51 -0.73 -0.24 4.02
N THR A 52 -1.04 -0.81 5.19
CA THR A 52 -1.46 -2.22 5.33
C THR A 52 -2.82 -2.42 6.01
N GLY A 53 -3.52 -1.32 6.32
CA GLY A 53 -4.87 -1.30 6.88
C GLY A 53 -5.95 -1.68 5.86
N GLY A 54 -7.22 -1.62 6.27
CA GLY A 54 -8.36 -2.00 5.43
C GLY A 54 -9.59 -1.14 5.71
N THR A 55 -10.80 -1.72 5.62
CA THR A 55 -12.06 -0.99 5.83
C THR A 55 -12.16 -0.34 7.20
N PHE A 56 -11.73 -1.04 8.26
CA PHE A 56 -11.81 -0.52 9.61
C PHE A 56 -10.57 0.30 9.97
N GLU A 57 -10.83 1.41 10.66
CA GLU A 57 -9.81 2.37 11.07
C GLU A 57 -8.87 1.76 12.11
N ASN A 58 -7.58 1.93 11.88
CA ASN A 58 -6.55 1.54 12.83
C ASN A 58 -5.42 2.58 12.78
N HIS A 59 -5.22 3.32 13.87
CA HIS A 59 -4.20 4.36 13.93
C HIS A 59 -2.75 3.82 13.82
N LEU A 60 -2.55 2.50 13.94
CA LEU A 60 -1.26 1.83 13.76
C LEU A 60 -1.02 1.31 12.33
N ARG A 61 -2.06 1.32 11.46
CA ARG A 61 -2.00 0.81 10.09
C ARG A 61 -2.71 1.77 9.14
N LEU A 62 -1.91 2.45 8.32
CA LEU A 62 -2.41 3.36 7.27
C LEU A 62 -3.24 2.60 6.24
N GLY A 63 -4.07 3.30 5.47
CA GLY A 63 -4.94 2.70 4.46
C GLY A 63 -4.14 1.88 3.43
N PRO A 64 -4.80 0.94 2.74
CA PRO A 64 -4.16 0.05 1.78
C PRO A 64 -3.46 0.85 0.69
N THR A 65 -2.14 0.72 0.60
CA THR A 65 -1.32 1.38 -0.43
C THR A 65 -0.07 0.54 -0.63
N VAL A 66 0.14 0.03 -1.84
CA VAL A 66 1.38 -0.69 -2.20
C VAL A 66 2.12 0.14 -3.24
N ALA A 67 3.36 0.52 -2.95
CA ALA A 67 4.23 1.19 -3.91
C ALA A 67 5.17 0.15 -4.55
N VAL A 68 5.06 -0.07 -5.85
CA VAL A 68 5.93 -0.98 -6.60
C VAL A 68 6.95 -0.15 -7.38
N GLY A 69 8.23 -0.37 -7.11
CA GLY A 69 9.33 0.41 -7.65
C GLY A 69 10.36 -0.42 -8.40
N LEU A 70 10.92 0.17 -9.46
CA LEU A 70 12.12 -0.29 -10.18
C LEU A 70 12.77 0.93 -10.85
N GLY A 71 14.09 1.07 -10.74
CA GLY A 71 14.78 2.30 -11.14
C GLY A 71 14.17 3.50 -10.43
N ASP A 72 13.89 4.58 -11.17
CA ASP A 72 13.22 5.77 -10.65
C ASP A 72 11.68 5.67 -10.78
N THR A 73 11.19 4.60 -11.39
CA THR A 73 9.75 4.37 -11.59
C THR A 73 9.12 3.87 -10.31
N VAL A 74 8.01 4.50 -9.90
CA VAL A 74 7.13 4.00 -8.84
C VAL A 74 5.68 4.02 -9.34
N VAL A 75 4.98 2.90 -9.17
CA VAL A 75 3.55 2.75 -9.45
C VAL A 75 2.85 2.39 -8.14
N LEU A 76 1.72 3.02 -7.85
CA LEU A 76 0.90 2.67 -6.70
C LEU A 76 -0.15 1.64 -7.10
N VAL A 77 -0.40 0.67 -6.24
CA VAL A 77 -1.59 -0.18 -6.30
C VAL A 77 -2.46 0.14 -5.08
N ASP A 78 -3.67 0.62 -5.39
CA ASP A 78 -4.59 1.30 -4.48
C ASP A 78 -4.03 2.58 -3.82
N ALA A 79 -4.94 3.43 -3.36
CA ALA A 79 -4.66 4.65 -2.62
C ALA A 79 -5.73 4.84 -1.54
N GLY A 80 -5.57 4.10 -0.45
CA GLY A 80 -6.44 4.16 0.72
C GLY A 80 -6.15 5.35 1.63
N ARG A 81 -6.84 5.41 2.77
CA ARG A 81 -6.71 6.53 3.72
C ARG A 81 -5.25 6.83 4.06
N ALA A 82 -4.89 8.11 4.03
CA ALA A 82 -3.56 8.62 4.39
C ALA A 82 -2.43 8.14 3.44
N THR A 83 -2.70 8.10 2.13
CA THR A 83 -1.74 7.75 1.08
C THR A 83 -0.47 8.61 1.15
N ALA A 84 -0.59 9.93 1.36
CA ALA A 84 0.58 10.80 1.39
C ALA A 84 1.48 10.48 2.60
N GLN A 85 0.90 10.18 3.75
CA GLN A 85 1.64 9.73 4.94
C GLN A 85 2.25 8.33 4.72
N ALA A 86 1.54 7.44 4.01
CA ALA A 86 2.04 6.12 3.64
C ALA A 86 3.27 6.21 2.74
N LEU A 87 3.24 7.09 1.74
CA LEU A 87 4.40 7.35 0.85
C LEU A 87 5.57 7.96 1.62
N ARG A 88 5.32 8.93 2.51
CA ARG A 88 6.35 9.47 3.41
C ARG A 88 7.00 8.36 4.24
N ARG A 89 6.21 7.46 4.84
CA ARG A 89 6.71 6.33 5.61
C ARG A 89 7.53 5.36 4.75
N ALA A 90 7.12 5.17 3.49
CA ALA A 90 7.86 4.42 2.48
C ALA A 90 9.08 5.19 1.91
N LYS A 91 9.34 6.43 2.36
CA LYS A 91 10.39 7.33 1.85
C LYS A 91 10.28 7.56 0.34
N VAL A 92 9.06 7.57 -0.19
CA VAL A 92 8.74 7.90 -1.58
C VAL A 92 8.11 9.29 -1.57
N PRO A 93 8.64 10.28 -2.32
CA PRO A 93 7.98 11.57 -2.49
C PRO A 93 6.58 11.40 -3.09
N VAL A 94 5.59 12.18 -2.64
CA VAL A 94 4.21 12.09 -3.13
C VAL A 94 4.08 12.38 -4.63
N THR A 95 5.02 13.15 -5.18
CA THR A 95 5.11 13.54 -6.59
C THR A 95 5.73 12.48 -7.50
N GLN A 96 6.46 11.50 -6.94
CA GLN A 96 7.21 10.51 -7.71
C GLN A 96 6.28 9.51 -8.43
N PRO A 97 5.30 8.87 -7.76
CA PRO A 97 4.34 8.03 -8.46
C PRO A 97 3.46 8.88 -9.36
N ARG A 98 3.36 8.52 -10.64
CA ARG A 98 2.48 9.20 -11.62
C ARG A 98 1.23 8.40 -11.96
N VAL A 99 1.18 7.14 -11.53
CA VAL A 99 0.10 6.20 -11.82
C VAL A 99 -0.33 5.49 -10.54
N VAL A 100 -1.64 5.51 -10.28
CA VAL A 100 -2.32 4.65 -9.31
C VAL A 100 -3.13 3.61 -10.08
N LEU A 101 -2.93 2.35 -9.76
CA LEU A 101 -3.68 1.20 -10.26
C LEU A 101 -4.69 0.78 -9.19
N LEU A 102 -5.99 0.99 -9.43
CA LEU A 102 -7.04 0.60 -8.50
C LEU A 102 -7.40 -0.87 -8.69
N THR A 103 -7.43 -1.62 -7.60
CA THR A 103 -7.93 -3.00 -7.58
C THR A 103 -9.45 -3.05 -7.53
N SER A 104 -10.11 -2.07 -6.90
CA SER A 104 -11.57 -1.94 -6.88
C SER A 104 -11.97 -0.52 -6.51
N LEU A 105 -13.26 -0.19 -6.65
CA LEU A 105 -13.84 1.07 -6.18
C LEU A 105 -14.44 0.96 -4.77
N LEU A 106 -14.06 -0.05 -3.99
CA LEU A 106 -14.38 -0.07 -2.57
C LEU A 106 -13.76 1.16 -1.89
N PRO A 107 -14.49 1.84 -0.97
CA PRO A 107 -14.03 3.08 -0.38
C PRO A 107 -12.61 3.02 0.17
N GLU A 108 -12.26 1.95 0.90
CA GLU A 108 -10.94 1.85 1.51
C GLU A 108 -9.78 1.82 0.50
N ASN A 109 -10.02 1.50 -0.77
CA ASN A 109 -9.01 1.49 -1.84
C ASN A 109 -8.81 2.86 -2.51
N VAL A 110 -9.78 3.79 -2.35
CA VAL A 110 -9.86 5.01 -3.17
C VAL A 110 -9.92 6.31 -2.36
N VAL A 111 -10.24 6.26 -1.07
CA VAL A 111 -10.41 7.46 -0.21
C VAL A 111 -9.13 8.26 0.03
N GLY A 112 -7.97 7.81 -0.46
CA GLY A 112 -6.73 8.60 -0.43
C GLY A 112 -6.19 8.94 -1.82
N VAL A 113 -6.98 8.77 -2.89
CA VAL A 113 -6.62 9.26 -4.22
C VAL A 113 -6.52 10.78 -4.23
N ASP A 114 -7.42 11.46 -3.52
CA ASP A 114 -7.40 12.91 -3.38
C ASP A 114 -6.29 13.39 -2.43
N ASP A 115 -5.99 12.66 -1.36
CA ASP A 115 -4.81 12.93 -0.50
C ASP A 115 -3.50 12.87 -1.30
N TRP A 116 -3.35 11.88 -2.19
CA TRP A 116 -2.21 11.79 -3.11
C TRP A 116 -2.18 12.95 -4.10
N TRP A 117 -3.30 13.23 -4.77
CA TRP A 117 -3.37 14.31 -5.77
C TRP A 117 -3.15 15.70 -5.16
N ALA A 118 -3.81 15.99 -4.03
CA ALA A 118 -3.64 17.24 -3.31
C ALA A 118 -2.23 17.38 -2.77
N GLY A 119 -1.64 16.32 -2.22
CA GLY A 119 -0.23 16.30 -1.81
C GLY A 119 0.71 16.65 -2.96
N ALA A 120 0.49 16.05 -4.14
CA ALA A 120 1.26 16.38 -5.33
C ALA A 120 1.05 17.84 -5.82
N ALA A 121 -0.14 18.42 -5.63
CA ALA A 121 -0.43 19.82 -5.97
C ALA A 121 0.24 20.83 -5.01
N LEU A 122 0.42 20.45 -3.74
CA LEU A 122 1.10 21.27 -2.74
C LEU A 122 2.62 21.26 -2.93
N GLU A 123 3.17 20.20 -3.49
CA GLU A 123 4.58 20.08 -3.87
C GLU A 123 4.83 20.51 -5.33
N GLU A 124 6.10 20.60 -5.74
CA GLU A 124 6.46 20.91 -7.13
C GLU A 124 6.42 19.65 -8.00
N ALA A 125 5.19 19.22 -8.36
CA ALA A 125 5.01 18.07 -9.22
C ALA A 125 5.43 18.35 -10.67
N PRO A 126 5.96 17.34 -11.39
CA PRO A 126 6.11 17.38 -12.84
C PRO A 126 4.79 17.69 -13.55
N PRO A 127 4.82 18.36 -14.72
CA PRO A 127 3.62 18.82 -15.43
C PRO A 127 2.79 17.70 -16.05
N GLU A 128 3.32 16.48 -16.15
CA GLU A 128 2.62 15.32 -16.67
C GLU A 128 1.39 14.98 -15.82
N PRO A 129 0.28 14.53 -16.43
CA PRO A 129 -0.93 14.18 -15.69
C PRO A 129 -0.67 13.01 -14.72
N LEU A 130 -1.33 13.09 -13.57
CA LEU A 130 -1.53 11.96 -12.67
C LEU A 130 -2.64 11.08 -13.21
N ARG A 131 -2.39 9.77 -13.30
CA ARG A 131 -3.35 8.81 -13.85
C ARG A 131 -3.85 7.86 -12.77
N VAL A 132 -5.17 7.74 -12.68
CA VAL A 132 -5.86 6.73 -11.87
C VAL A 132 -6.45 5.73 -12.84
N VAL A 133 -5.88 4.52 -12.88
CA VAL A 133 -6.27 3.45 -13.79
C VAL A 133 -6.98 2.37 -13.00
N GLY A 134 -8.20 2.01 -13.35
CA GLY A 134 -8.99 1.10 -12.53
C GLY A 134 -10.21 0.52 -13.25
N PRO A 135 -11.05 -0.23 -12.54
CA PRO A 135 -12.25 -0.82 -13.12
C PRO A 135 -13.30 0.23 -13.56
N PRO A 136 -14.37 -0.18 -14.26
CA PRO A 136 -15.49 0.69 -14.60
C PRO A 136 -16.00 1.50 -13.39
N GLY A 137 -16.23 2.80 -13.58
CA GLY A 137 -16.53 3.78 -12.53
C GLY A 137 -15.34 4.66 -12.12
N THR A 138 -14.10 4.31 -12.52
CA THR A 138 -12.89 5.08 -12.20
C THR A 138 -12.93 6.49 -12.79
N ARG A 139 -13.50 6.68 -13.99
CA ARG A 139 -13.60 8.02 -14.59
C ARG A 139 -14.54 8.91 -13.77
N ALA A 140 -15.72 8.37 -13.41
CA ALA A 140 -16.69 9.08 -12.58
C ALA A 140 -16.13 9.45 -11.20
N LEU A 141 -15.36 8.55 -10.58
CA LEU A 141 -14.64 8.84 -9.34
C LEU A 141 -13.70 10.04 -9.51
N VAL A 142 -12.82 10.02 -10.52
CA VAL A 142 -11.85 11.10 -10.75
C VAL A 142 -12.53 12.43 -11.06
N GLU A 143 -13.58 12.43 -11.87
CA GLU A 143 -14.38 13.63 -12.16
C GLU A 143 -15.01 14.20 -10.89
N GLY A 144 -15.56 13.33 -10.03
CA GLY A 144 -16.10 13.71 -8.73
C GLY A 144 -15.06 14.33 -7.80
N LEU A 145 -13.87 13.73 -7.70
CA LEU A 145 -12.77 14.26 -6.89
C LEU A 145 -12.31 15.64 -7.41
N ARG A 146 -12.18 15.80 -8.73
CA ARG A 146 -11.83 17.09 -9.34
C ARG A 146 -12.87 18.15 -9.04
N ALA A 147 -14.16 17.81 -9.13
CA ALA A 147 -15.24 18.73 -8.80
C ALA A 147 -15.24 19.11 -7.31
N ALA A 148 -15.08 18.12 -6.42
CA ALA A 148 -15.06 18.32 -4.97
C ALA A 148 -13.92 19.25 -4.51
N HIS A 149 -12.73 19.14 -5.13
CA HIS A 149 -11.54 19.91 -4.76
C HIS A 149 -11.31 21.16 -5.62
N ALA A 150 -12.19 21.48 -6.57
CA ALA A 150 -11.97 22.56 -7.55
C ALA A 150 -11.67 23.92 -6.90
N ALA A 151 -12.39 24.28 -5.84
CA ALA A 151 -12.18 25.55 -5.13
C ALA A 151 -10.81 25.61 -4.44
N GLY A 152 -10.41 24.52 -3.76
CA GLY A 152 -9.11 24.42 -3.07
C GLY A 152 -7.93 24.41 -4.05
N VAL A 153 -8.07 23.69 -5.17
CA VAL A 153 -7.07 23.67 -6.25
C VAL A 153 -6.92 25.04 -6.89
N ALA A 154 -8.00 25.75 -7.18
CA ALA A 154 -7.95 27.10 -7.75
C ALA A 154 -7.27 28.10 -6.79
N ALA A 155 -7.63 28.07 -5.50
CA ALA A 155 -7.02 28.91 -4.48
C ALA A 155 -5.51 28.61 -4.34
N SER A 156 -5.13 27.34 -4.23
CA SER A 156 -3.73 26.92 -4.14
C SER A 156 -2.93 27.34 -5.38
N SER A 157 -3.53 27.19 -6.57
CA SER A 157 -2.86 27.56 -7.81
C SER A 157 -2.58 29.06 -7.90
N ALA A 158 -3.52 29.88 -7.43
CA ALA A 158 -3.32 31.33 -7.33
C ALA A 158 -2.27 31.70 -6.26
N SER A 159 -2.26 31.02 -5.11
CA SER A 159 -1.31 31.30 -4.02
C SER A 159 0.13 30.89 -4.35
N PHE A 160 0.33 29.74 -4.98
CA PHE A 160 1.68 29.23 -5.29
C PHE A 160 2.18 29.66 -6.68
N GLY A 161 1.32 30.26 -7.52
CA GLY A 161 1.68 30.65 -8.88
C GLY A 161 1.92 29.47 -9.82
N ARG A 162 1.43 28.27 -9.48
CA ARG A 162 1.55 27.03 -10.27
C ARG A 162 0.25 26.25 -10.24
N GLY A 163 -0.13 25.62 -11.35
CA GLY A 163 -1.34 24.79 -11.41
C GLY A 163 -1.18 23.46 -10.67
N ALA A 164 -2.26 22.92 -10.12
CA ALA A 164 -2.28 21.52 -9.71
C ALA A 164 -2.05 20.59 -10.93
N PRO A 165 -1.36 19.46 -10.76
CA PRO A 165 -1.21 18.49 -11.84
C PRO A 165 -2.59 18.02 -12.29
N ALA A 166 -2.75 17.81 -13.60
CA ALA A 166 -3.98 17.24 -14.14
C ALA A 166 -4.22 15.83 -13.55
N LEU A 167 -5.47 15.52 -13.22
CA LEU A 167 -5.87 14.19 -12.75
C LEU A 167 -6.77 13.53 -13.81
N GLU A 168 -6.37 12.34 -14.25
CA GLU A 168 -7.02 11.59 -15.32
C GLU A 168 -7.50 10.23 -14.83
N GLY A 169 -8.79 9.95 -15.03
CA GLY A 169 -9.37 8.64 -14.79
C GLY A 169 -9.36 7.78 -16.05
N VAL A 170 -8.81 6.58 -15.95
CA VAL A 170 -8.76 5.59 -17.05
C VAL A 170 -9.46 4.33 -16.58
N GLU A 171 -10.52 3.94 -17.29
CA GLU A 171 -11.26 2.72 -17.01
C GLU A 171 -10.72 1.57 -17.86
N VAL A 172 -10.51 0.42 -17.22
CA VAL A 172 -9.94 -0.77 -17.83
C VAL A 172 -10.64 -2.03 -17.34
N GLU A 173 -10.52 -3.09 -18.12
CA GLU A 173 -10.99 -4.43 -17.78
C GLU A 173 -9.81 -5.41 -17.68
N GLY A 174 -10.11 -6.68 -17.36
CA GLY A 174 -9.11 -7.75 -17.37
C GLY A 174 -8.43 -7.89 -18.72
N GLY A 175 -7.13 -8.17 -18.70
CA GLY A 175 -6.28 -8.28 -19.89
C GLY A 175 -5.64 -6.97 -20.33
N HIS A 176 -6.08 -5.82 -19.82
CA HIS A 176 -5.41 -4.55 -20.06
C HIS A 176 -3.96 -4.60 -19.59
N ALA A 177 -3.05 -4.04 -20.40
CA ALA A 177 -1.65 -3.89 -20.07
C ALA A 177 -1.21 -2.46 -20.34
N LEU A 178 -0.33 -1.94 -19.48
CA LEU A 178 0.30 -0.64 -19.66
C LEU A 178 1.75 -0.67 -19.22
N ASP A 179 2.59 0.07 -19.94
CA ASP A 179 3.97 0.33 -19.53
C ASP A 179 4.05 1.68 -18.80
N VAL A 180 4.77 1.68 -17.69
CA VAL A 180 5.06 2.87 -16.89
C VAL A 180 6.54 2.85 -16.59
N GLY A 181 7.33 3.64 -17.33
CA GLY A 181 8.79 3.69 -17.17
C GLY A 181 9.42 2.30 -17.34
N THR A 182 10.03 1.79 -16.26
CA THR A 182 10.69 0.47 -16.25
C THR A 182 9.77 -0.68 -15.81
N LEU A 183 8.49 -0.42 -15.55
CA LEU A 183 7.51 -1.41 -15.11
C LEU A 183 6.45 -1.63 -16.19
N SER A 184 6.07 -2.89 -16.41
CA SER A 184 4.87 -3.29 -17.17
C SER A 184 3.82 -3.78 -16.20
N ALA A 185 2.59 -3.26 -16.26
CA ALA A 185 1.46 -3.67 -15.43
C ALA A 185 0.37 -4.34 -16.26
N ARG A 186 -0.21 -5.44 -15.76
CA ARG A 186 -1.32 -6.17 -16.38
C ARG A 186 -2.46 -6.38 -15.39
N ALA A 187 -3.68 -6.11 -15.84
CA ALA A 187 -4.91 -6.30 -15.07
C ALA A 187 -5.49 -7.71 -15.27
N PHE A 188 -6.02 -8.29 -14.19
CA PHE A 188 -6.74 -9.56 -14.19
C PHE A 188 -8.09 -9.37 -13.51
N ALA A 189 -9.19 -9.61 -14.22
CA ALA A 189 -10.53 -9.37 -13.70
C ALA A 189 -10.96 -10.45 -12.70
N GLN A 190 -11.54 -10.02 -11.59
CA GLN A 190 -12.21 -10.87 -10.60
C GLN A 190 -13.72 -10.79 -10.75
N ARG A 191 -14.42 -11.92 -10.62
CA ARG A 191 -15.87 -12.06 -10.78
C ARG A 191 -16.54 -12.48 -9.47
N GLY A 192 -17.87 -12.33 -9.39
CA GLY A 192 -18.66 -12.82 -8.26
C GLY A 192 -18.72 -11.88 -7.04
N GLY A 193 -18.02 -10.74 -7.08
CA GLY A 193 -18.11 -9.69 -6.08
C GLY A 193 -19.24 -8.67 -6.34
N PRO A 194 -19.47 -7.75 -5.38
CA PRO A 194 -20.50 -6.71 -5.49
C PRO A 194 -20.15 -5.59 -6.49
N LEU A 195 -18.88 -5.51 -6.90
CA LEU A 195 -18.33 -4.50 -7.80
C LEU A 195 -17.28 -5.17 -8.71
N PRO A 196 -16.98 -4.61 -9.90
CA PRO A 196 -15.82 -5.04 -10.67
C PRO A 196 -14.52 -4.84 -9.88
N ALA A 197 -13.66 -5.86 -9.87
CA ALA A 197 -12.34 -5.78 -9.25
C ALA A 197 -11.26 -6.39 -10.16
N LEU A 198 -10.03 -5.94 -9.93
CA LEU A 198 -8.83 -6.28 -10.66
C LEU A 198 -7.74 -6.74 -9.67
N ALA A 199 -7.00 -7.76 -10.06
CA ALA A 199 -5.65 -8.00 -9.55
C ALA A 199 -4.64 -7.40 -10.53
N TRP A 200 -3.56 -6.81 -10.02
CA TRP A 200 -2.52 -6.20 -10.84
C TRP A 200 -1.22 -7.00 -10.73
N ARG A 201 -0.69 -7.42 -11.87
CA ARG A 201 0.64 -8.02 -11.98
C ARG A 201 1.60 -7.01 -12.59
N LEU A 202 2.68 -6.70 -11.88
CA LEU A 202 3.71 -5.77 -12.28
C LEU A 202 5.02 -6.51 -12.51
N GLU A 203 5.62 -6.29 -13.67
CA GLU A 203 6.82 -6.98 -14.14
C GLU A 203 7.92 -5.98 -14.51
N GLY A 204 9.16 -6.33 -14.18
CA GLY A 204 10.33 -5.51 -14.47
C GLY A 204 11.60 -6.15 -13.94
N GLY A 205 12.75 -5.93 -14.61
CA GLY A 205 14.03 -6.51 -14.19
C GLY A 205 14.04 -8.05 -14.14
N GLY A 206 13.20 -8.71 -14.94
CA GLY A 206 13.06 -10.17 -14.96
C GLY A 206 12.31 -10.77 -13.77
N ARG A 207 11.61 -9.95 -12.98
CA ARG A 207 10.81 -10.37 -11.82
C ARG A 207 9.35 -9.94 -11.95
N ALA A 208 8.46 -10.60 -11.20
CA ALA A 208 7.04 -10.29 -11.17
C ALA A 208 6.48 -10.16 -9.74
N ALA A 209 5.73 -9.08 -9.49
CA ALA A 209 4.97 -8.88 -8.27
C ALA A 209 3.48 -8.76 -8.59
N THR A 210 2.63 -9.56 -7.94
CA THR A 210 1.17 -9.48 -8.06
C THR A 210 0.58 -8.84 -6.81
N VAL A 211 -0.35 -7.90 -6.96
CA VAL A 211 -1.08 -7.25 -5.87
C VAL A 211 -2.58 -7.47 -6.09
N SER A 212 -3.27 -7.97 -5.07
CA SER A 212 -4.73 -8.12 -5.10
C SER A 212 -5.36 -7.85 -3.75
N SER A 213 -6.43 -7.04 -3.73
CA SER A 213 -7.08 -6.58 -2.49
C SER A 213 -8.43 -7.22 -2.19
N ALA A 214 -9.02 -7.94 -3.15
CA ALA A 214 -10.31 -8.60 -3.04
C ALA A 214 -10.12 -10.12 -3.17
N GLY A 215 -10.95 -10.88 -2.44
CA GLY A 215 -10.82 -12.33 -2.29
C GLY A 215 -11.93 -13.17 -2.92
N TRP A 216 -12.88 -12.56 -3.62
CA TRP A 216 -14.11 -13.24 -4.05
C TRP A 216 -13.98 -14.10 -5.32
N ASP A 217 -12.84 -14.08 -6.02
CA ASP A 217 -12.56 -14.93 -7.20
C ASP A 217 -11.23 -15.69 -7.07
N PRO A 218 -11.21 -16.85 -6.38
CA PRO A 218 -9.99 -17.61 -6.17
C PRO A 218 -9.28 -18.06 -7.46
N GLU A 219 -10.02 -18.33 -8.53
CA GLU A 219 -9.44 -18.80 -9.78
C GLU A 219 -8.75 -17.66 -10.54
N ALA A 220 -9.37 -16.49 -10.62
CA ALA A 220 -8.73 -15.30 -11.17
C ALA A 220 -7.49 -14.89 -10.36
N LEU A 221 -7.53 -15.03 -9.03
CA LEU A 221 -6.38 -14.75 -8.16
C LEU A 221 -5.20 -15.70 -8.45
N VAL A 222 -5.46 -17.00 -8.59
CA VAL A 222 -4.44 -18.00 -8.95
C VAL A 222 -3.86 -17.71 -10.33
N GLU A 223 -4.69 -17.30 -11.29
CA GLU A 223 -4.24 -16.90 -12.63
C GLU A 223 -3.32 -15.66 -12.58
N ALA A 224 -3.73 -14.61 -11.87
CA ALA A 224 -2.98 -13.37 -11.74
C ALA A 224 -1.61 -13.59 -11.06
N ALA A 225 -1.57 -14.47 -10.05
CA ALA A 225 -0.36 -14.78 -9.28
C ALA A 225 0.48 -15.92 -9.87
N ARG A 226 0.13 -16.46 -11.05
CA ARG A 226 0.77 -17.65 -11.61
C ARG A 226 2.29 -17.45 -11.80
N GLY A 227 3.10 -18.17 -11.03
CA GLY A 227 4.55 -18.08 -11.05
C GLY A 227 5.12 -16.72 -10.61
N ALA A 228 4.34 -15.91 -9.89
CA ALA A 228 4.82 -14.63 -9.37
C ALA A 228 5.97 -14.85 -8.37
N ASP A 229 6.98 -13.99 -8.41
CA ASP A 229 8.06 -14.02 -7.43
C ASP A 229 7.56 -13.50 -6.07
N LEU A 230 6.65 -12.53 -6.07
CA LEU A 230 5.99 -11.99 -4.89
C LEU A 230 4.50 -11.82 -5.14
N TRP A 231 3.66 -12.33 -4.25
CA TRP A 231 2.22 -12.06 -4.23
C TRP A 231 1.84 -11.34 -2.94
N LEU A 232 1.33 -10.11 -3.07
CA LEU A 232 0.74 -9.32 -2.00
C LEU A 232 -0.78 -9.50 -2.01
N HIS A 233 -1.33 -10.04 -0.92
CA HIS A 233 -2.76 -10.37 -0.84
C HIS A 233 -3.36 -10.07 0.53
N GLU A 234 -4.67 -9.86 0.57
CA GLU A 234 -5.39 -9.80 1.84
C GLU A 234 -5.60 -11.17 2.49
N ALA A 235 -5.89 -11.18 3.79
CA ALA A 235 -6.40 -12.38 4.45
C ALA A 235 -7.32 -12.03 5.64
N LEU A 236 -8.45 -12.74 5.71
CA LEU A 236 -9.35 -12.76 6.85
C LEU A 236 -9.03 -13.97 7.73
N TYR A 237 -8.62 -13.71 8.97
CA TYR A 237 -8.48 -14.70 10.03
C TYR A 237 -9.83 -14.86 10.71
N GLY A 238 -10.56 -15.93 10.40
CA GLY A 238 -11.88 -16.14 10.97
C GLY A 238 -12.67 -17.28 10.35
N ALA A 239 -13.83 -17.50 10.94
CA ALA A 239 -14.79 -18.52 10.54
C ALA A 239 -15.27 -18.32 9.09
N SER A 240 -15.46 -19.43 8.36
CA SER A 240 -16.16 -19.43 7.07
C SER A 240 -17.56 -18.84 7.20
N LEU A 241 -18.20 -18.49 6.08
CA LEU A 241 -19.60 -18.06 6.03
C LEU A 241 -20.52 -18.97 6.87
N GLU A 242 -20.31 -20.29 6.79
CA GLU A 242 -21.06 -21.30 7.54
C GLU A 242 -20.74 -21.28 9.03
N ALA A 243 -19.48 -21.12 9.42
CA ALA A 243 -19.09 -21.05 10.82
C ALA A 243 -19.49 -19.70 11.46
N ALA A 244 -19.54 -18.62 10.69
CA ALA A 244 -20.09 -17.33 11.11
C ALA A 244 -21.59 -17.43 11.39
N ARG A 245 -22.34 -18.06 10.47
CA ARG A 245 -23.77 -18.36 10.65
C ARG A 245 -24.01 -19.29 11.85
N GLY A 246 -23.20 -20.34 12.01
CA GLY A 246 -23.26 -21.27 13.15
C GLY A 246 -22.92 -20.63 14.50
N ALA A 247 -22.10 -19.58 14.51
CA ALA A 247 -21.75 -18.79 15.69
C ALA A 247 -22.76 -17.67 16.02
N GLY A 248 -23.86 -17.55 15.26
CA GLY A 248 -24.88 -16.52 15.47
C GLY A 248 -24.46 -15.12 15.02
N LEU A 249 -23.44 -14.99 14.15
CA LEU A 249 -23.12 -13.72 13.52
C LEU A 249 -24.25 -13.30 12.56
N SER A 250 -24.41 -11.99 12.38
CA SER A 250 -25.43 -11.46 11.47
C SER A 250 -25.17 -11.89 10.02
N GLU A 251 -26.24 -12.02 9.22
CA GLU A 251 -26.15 -12.29 7.78
C GLU A 251 -25.29 -11.25 7.04
N ALA A 252 -25.25 -10.00 7.54
CA ALA A 252 -24.37 -8.96 7.01
C ALA A 252 -22.88 -9.28 7.22
N ALA A 253 -22.51 -9.72 8.43
CA ALA A 253 -21.13 -10.12 8.73
C ALA A 253 -20.71 -11.36 7.92
N ALA A 254 -21.63 -12.28 7.70
CA ALA A 254 -21.40 -13.44 6.84
C ALA A 254 -21.11 -12.98 5.39
N ARG A 255 -21.95 -12.12 4.82
CA ARG A 255 -21.75 -11.59 3.45
C ARG A 255 -20.45 -10.82 3.30
N GLU A 256 -20.07 -10.01 4.30
CA GLU A 256 -18.77 -9.32 4.31
C GLU A 256 -17.62 -10.33 4.30
N ALA A 257 -17.68 -11.38 5.13
CA ALA A 257 -16.64 -12.40 5.19
C ALA A 257 -16.42 -13.12 3.86
N ALA A 258 -17.48 -13.30 3.05
CA ALA A 258 -17.38 -13.90 1.72
C ALA A 258 -16.65 -13.03 0.68
N LEU A 259 -16.42 -11.75 0.97
CA LEU A 259 -15.66 -10.86 0.10
C LEU A 259 -14.14 -11.04 0.24
N HIS A 260 -13.71 -11.72 1.31
CA HIS A 260 -12.32 -11.83 1.71
C HIS A 260 -11.78 -13.25 1.54
N THR A 261 -10.50 -13.35 1.17
CA THR A 261 -9.81 -14.64 1.17
C THR A 261 -9.53 -15.06 2.60
N ARG A 262 -9.90 -16.29 2.98
CA ARG A 262 -9.62 -16.81 4.31
C ARG A 262 -8.15 -17.14 4.47
N LEU A 263 -7.61 -16.92 5.66
CA LEU A 263 -6.22 -17.23 5.96
C LEU A 263 -5.87 -18.72 5.76
N GLU A 264 -6.82 -19.62 6.05
CA GLU A 264 -6.65 -21.06 5.85
C GLU A 264 -6.52 -21.44 4.36
N GLU A 265 -7.06 -20.60 3.47
CA GLU A 265 -7.14 -20.86 2.04
C GLU A 265 -6.05 -20.16 1.24
N VAL A 266 -5.64 -18.94 1.63
CA VAL A 266 -4.67 -18.15 0.86
C VAL A 266 -3.36 -18.90 0.63
N GLY A 267 -2.89 -19.70 1.60
CA GLY A 267 -1.70 -20.52 1.43
C GLY A 267 -1.86 -21.60 0.34
N ALA A 268 -3.04 -22.21 0.24
CA ALA A 268 -3.33 -23.18 -0.81
C ALA A 268 -3.42 -22.51 -2.19
N LEU A 269 -4.03 -21.32 -2.26
CA LEU A 269 -4.05 -20.52 -3.49
C LEU A 269 -2.64 -20.13 -3.93
N ALA A 270 -1.77 -19.72 -3.00
CA ALA A 270 -0.39 -19.35 -3.31
C ALA A 270 0.42 -20.55 -3.81
N THR A 271 0.21 -21.73 -3.23
CA THR A 271 0.78 -23.00 -3.72
C THR A 271 0.28 -23.32 -5.12
N ARG A 272 -1.03 -23.23 -5.38
CA ARG A 272 -1.64 -23.48 -6.70
C ARG A 272 -1.11 -22.51 -7.76
N ALA A 273 -0.94 -21.25 -7.40
CA ALA A 273 -0.35 -20.23 -8.26
C ALA A 273 1.15 -20.48 -8.51
N GLY A 274 1.83 -21.24 -7.66
CA GLY A 274 3.28 -21.37 -7.71
C GLY A 274 3.99 -20.06 -7.35
N ALA A 275 3.37 -19.23 -6.52
CA ALA A 275 3.98 -17.99 -6.02
C ALA A 275 5.17 -18.31 -5.12
N ARG A 276 6.32 -17.66 -5.32
CA ARG A 276 7.55 -17.95 -4.55
C ARG A 276 7.53 -17.38 -3.14
N ARG A 277 6.92 -16.20 -2.99
CA ARG A 277 6.76 -15.47 -1.75
C ARG A 277 5.35 -14.90 -1.63
N LEU A 278 4.75 -14.99 -0.45
CA LEU A 278 3.43 -14.45 -0.13
C LEU A 278 3.57 -13.40 0.97
N ALA A 279 3.15 -12.18 0.70
CA ALA A 279 3.04 -11.13 1.71
C ALA A 279 1.57 -10.84 2.00
N LEU A 280 1.20 -10.92 3.28
CA LEU A 280 -0.15 -10.59 3.71
C LEU A 280 -0.24 -9.15 4.17
N LEU A 281 -1.24 -8.44 3.64
CA LEU A 281 -1.67 -7.11 4.08
C LEU A 281 -3.18 -7.15 4.43
N ARG A 282 -3.75 -6.03 4.89
CA ARG A 282 -5.20 -5.88 5.15
C ARG A 282 -5.77 -6.94 6.11
N LEU A 283 -4.95 -7.39 7.06
CA LEU A 283 -5.30 -8.50 7.94
C LEU A 283 -6.47 -8.16 8.85
N ARG A 284 -7.44 -9.07 8.91
CA ARG A 284 -8.62 -8.95 9.79
C ARG A 284 -8.77 -10.17 10.69
N PRO A 285 -8.75 -10.00 12.02
CA PRO A 285 -8.14 -8.88 12.74
C PRO A 285 -6.62 -8.83 12.48
N PRO A 286 -5.94 -7.69 12.67
CA PRO A 286 -4.48 -7.66 12.67
C PRO A 286 -3.89 -8.70 13.64
N PRO A 287 -2.71 -9.27 13.33
CA PRO A 287 -2.09 -10.29 14.17
C PRO A 287 -1.75 -9.71 15.55
N VAL A 288 -2.07 -10.46 16.61
CA VAL A 288 -1.46 -10.21 17.93
C VAL A 288 0.00 -10.66 17.89
N TYR A 289 0.25 -11.81 17.25
CA TYR A 289 1.58 -12.33 16.97
C TYR A 289 1.64 -12.95 15.58
N ASP A 290 2.67 -12.65 14.80
CA ASP A 290 2.83 -13.22 13.44
C ASP A 290 2.87 -14.75 13.42
N VAL A 291 3.40 -15.37 14.49
CA VAL A 291 3.54 -16.84 14.58
C VAL A 291 2.18 -17.53 14.45
N GLN A 292 1.10 -16.90 14.90
CA GLN A 292 -0.25 -17.40 14.75
C GLN A 292 -0.62 -17.55 13.26
N TYR A 293 -0.37 -16.51 12.48
CA TYR A 293 -0.66 -16.47 11.05
C TYR A 293 0.24 -17.43 10.27
N ARG A 294 1.56 -17.38 10.52
CA ARG A 294 2.54 -18.27 9.88
C ARG A 294 2.22 -19.74 10.12
N ARG A 295 1.72 -20.10 11.31
CA ARG A 295 1.33 -21.49 11.63
C ARG A 295 0.14 -21.98 10.81
N VAL A 296 -0.86 -21.13 10.58
CA VAL A 296 -2.02 -21.48 9.75
C VAL A 296 -1.58 -21.66 8.29
N LEU A 297 -0.83 -20.70 7.75
CA LEU A 297 -0.33 -20.72 6.37
C LEU A 297 0.61 -21.89 6.10
N GLY A 298 1.47 -22.21 7.07
CA GLY A 298 2.42 -23.32 6.98
C GLY A 298 1.77 -24.70 6.84
N ARG A 299 0.44 -24.82 6.92
CA ARG A 299 -0.28 -26.05 6.59
C ARG A 299 -0.36 -26.29 5.08
N SER A 300 -0.53 -25.24 4.28
CA SER A 300 -0.82 -25.31 2.85
C SER A 300 0.20 -24.62 1.95
N TYR A 301 1.09 -23.79 2.49
CA TYR A 301 2.14 -23.08 1.76
C TYR A 301 3.53 -23.39 2.32
N ARG A 302 4.54 -23.46 1.44
CA ARG A 302 5.94 -23.72 1.78
C ARG A 302 6.90 -22.62 1.34
N GLY A 303 6.42 -21.63 0.58
CA GLY A 303 7.20 -20.46 0.19
C GLY A 303 7.42 -19.49 1.35
N ALA A 304 8.18 -18.44 1.10
CA ALA A 304 8.45 -17.40 2.09
C ALA A 304 7.17 -16.61 2.40
N VAL A 305 6.94 -16.28 3.67
CA VAL A 305 5.74 -15.57 4.13
C VAL A 305 6.10 -14.34 4.93
N ASP A 306 5.55 -13.20 4.53
CA ASP A 306 5.62 -11.94 5.26
C ASP A 306 4.26 -11.53 5.77
N ILE A 307 4.25 -10.99 6.98
CA ILE A 307 3.08 -10.34 7.56
C ILE A 307 3.41 -8.86 7.60
N ALA A 308 2.96 -8.12 6.58
CA ALA A 308 3.47 -6.79 6.32
C ALA A 308 2.98 -5.78 7.37
N ALA A 309 3.88 -4.91 7.81
CA ALA A 309 3.61 -3.66 8.48
C ALA A 309 3.82 -2.49 7.51
N ASP A 310 3.28 -1.30 7.83
CA ASP A 310 3.45 -0.19 6.90
C ASP A 310 4.94 0.20 6.77
N GLY A 311 5.37 0.45 5.53
CA GLY A 311 6.75 0.76 5.18
C GLY A 311 7.65 -0.46 4.99
N ASP A 312 7.16 -1.69 5.18
CA ASP A 312 7.94 -2.89 4.93
C ASP A 312 8.31 -3.01 3.45
N GLU A 313 9.57 -3.35 3.18
CA GLU A 313 10.10 -3.55 1.83
C GLU A 313 10.17 -5.03 1.50
N LEU A 314 9.51 -5.41 0.42
CA LEU A 314 9.31 -6.79 -0.02
C LEU A 314 9.91 -6.94 -1.41
N THR A 315 11.03 -7.66 -1.48
CA THR A 315 11.73 -7.94 -2.73
C THR A 315 11.38 -9.35 -3.23
N PRO A 316 11.00 -9.50 -4.51
CA PRO A 316 10.79 -10.79 -5.16
C PRO A 316 12.08 -11.55 -5.51
#